data_AF-A0AAV5QIM8-F1
#
_entry.id   AF-A0AAV5QIM8-F1
#
_cell.length_a   1.000
_cell.length_b   1.000
_cell.length_c   1.000
_cell.angle_alpha   90.00
_cell.angle_beta   90.00
_cell.angle_gamma   90.00
#
_symmetry.space_group_name_H-M   'P 1'
#
loop_
_entity.id
_entity.type
_entity.pdbx_description
1 polymer ?
#
loop_
_entity_poly.entity_id
_entity_poly.type
_entity_poly.pdbx_seq_one_letter_code
_entity_poly.pdbx_strand_id
1 'polypeptide(L)'
;MAEKFPPIENLDINDDPEGDFLSREKAALGDEFATEDDQKILEGDNDDDEISQFQSQFPDVNEPAAAASVEYGADDTSNSDIFVANEASEESEPIKKWRAKRESEIDEKDKISAARHEEIVTEARGLIDQFYEDYNSKKEVKINQVKDEEAAFISKRDDFFKNDLSIWDRSIKLIDLKKTSGSTDNGRDKTKFKELLLSLKGKADAPGAAGY
;
A
#
# COMPACT_ATOMS: atom_id res chain seq x y z
N MET A 1 17.89 3.24 4.91
CA MET A 1 16.53 2.87 5.39
C MET A 1 16.54 1.64 6.32
N ALA A 2 17.68 1.24 6.89
CA ALA A 2 17.75 0.08 7.79
C ALA A 2 17.55 0.42 9.28
N GLU A 3 17.37 1.70 9.62
CA GLU A 3 17.18 2.15 11.02
C GLU A 3 15.71 2.28 11.44
N LYS A 4 14.76 1.86 10.59
CA LYS A 4 13.31 1.93 10.90
C LYS A 4 12.79 0.69 11.63
N PHE A 5 13.57 -0.38 11.73
CA PHE A 5 13.15 -1.62 12.40
C PHE A 5 14.12 -1.99 13.51
N PRO A 6 13.63 -2.31 14.72
CA PRO A 6 14.50 -2.77 15.80
C PRO A 6 15.16 -4.11 15.41
N PRO A 7 16.45 -4.31 15.70
CA PRO A 7 17.13 -5.57 15.42
C PRO A 7 16.54 -6.70 16.27
N ILE A 8 16.22 -7.83 15.62
CA ILE A 8 15.53 -9.01 16.16
C ILE A 8 16.34 -9.71 17.29
N GLU A 9 17.60 -9.33 17.48
CA GLU A 9 18.53 -9.93 18.44
C GLU A 9 18.28 -9.54 19.91
N ASN A 10 17.41 -8.55 20.17
CA ASN A 10 17.07 -8.07 21.52
C ASN A 10 15.62 -8.38 21.93
N LEU A 11 14.96 -9.40 21.36
CA LEU A 11 13.71 -9.90 21.94
C LEU A 11 14.04 -10.76 23.16
N ASP A 12 13.81 -10.19 24.34
CA ASP A 12 13.72 -10.96 25.59
C ASP A 12 12.42 -11.77 25.55
N ILE A 13 12.46 -12.92 24.86
CA ILE A 13 11.38 -13.92 24.86
C ILE A 13 11.42 -14.58 26.24
N ASN A 14 10.97 -13.85 27.26
CA ASN A 14 10.59 -14.46 28.52
C ASN A 14 9.36 -15.32 28.22
N ASP A 15 9.62 -16.62 28.24
CA ASP A 15 8.72 -17.72 27.90
C ASP A 15 7.73 -17.89 29.05
N ASP A 16 6.76 -16.98 29.16
CA ASP A 16 5.59 -17.17 30.02
C ASP A 16 4.48 -17.84 29.18
N PRO A 17 4.27 -19.16 29.33
CA PRO A 17 3.35 -19.93 28.48
C PRO A 17 1.87 -19.61 28.74
N GLU A 18 1.56 -18.78 29.75
CA GLU A 18 0.20 -18.41 30.14
C GLU A 18 -0.27 -17.06 29.54
N GLY A 19 0.59 -16.34 28.82
CA GLY A 19 0.21 -15.06 28.19
C GLY A 19 -0.57 -15.24 26.88
N ASP A 20 -1.71 -14.55 26.77
CA ASP A 20 -2.54 -14.50 25.57
C ASP A 20 -1.72 -14.14 24.31
N PHE A 21 -1.90 -14.94 23.26
CA PHE A 21 -1.10 -14.91 22.02
C PHE A 21 -1.06 -13.50 21.40
N LEU A 22 -2.19 -12.80 21.42
CA LEU A 22 -2.32 -11.44 20.86
C LEU A 22 -1.54 -10.41 21.67
N SER A 23 -1.54 -10.53 23.00
CA SER A 23 -0.77 -9.64 23.88
C SER A 23 0.74 -9.80 23.67
N ARG A 24 1.18 -11.04 23.45
CA ARG A 24 2.59 -11.35 23.15
C ARG A 24 3.00 -10.80 21.78
N GLU A 25 2.20 -11.02 20.75
CA GLU A 25 2.49 -10.51 19.41
C GLU A 25 2.50 -8.98 19.39
N LYS A 26 1.56 -8.33 20.07
CA LYS A 26 1.52 -6.87 20.24
C LYS A 26 2.78 -6.30 20.90
N ALA A 27 3.30 -6.97 21.93
CA ALA A 27 4.53 -6.53 22.60
C ALA A 27 5.77 -6.65 21.67
N ALA A 28 5.78 -7.66 20.81
CA ALA A 28 6.89 -7.93 19.89
C ALA A 28 6.88 -7.03 18.65
N LEU A 29 5.71 -6.76 18.05
CA LEU A 29 5.58 -6.00 16.80
C LEU A 29 5.22 -4.51 17.01
N GLY A 30 4.74 -4.14 18.20
CA GLY A 30 4.33 -2.77 18.52
C GLY A 30 3.04 -2.32 17.84
N ASP A 31 2.68 -1.05 18.03
CA ASP A 31 1.39 -0.47 17.60
C ASP A 31 1.29 -0.23 16.08
N GLU A 32 2.34 -0.51 15.29
CA GLU A 32 2.37 -0.25 13.83
C GLU A 32 1.56 -1.30 13.04
N PHE A 33 1.25 -2.45 13.65
CA PHE A 33 0.42 -3.53 13.07
C PHE A 33 -0.94 -3.72 13.77
N ALA A 34 -1.24 -2.93 14.80
CA ALA A 34 -2.53 -3.01 15.49
C ALA A 34 -3.65 -2.52 14.56
N THR A 35 -4.66 -3.38 14.36
CA THR A 35 -5.87 -3.02 13.61
C THR A 35 -6.98 -2.57 14.56
N GLU A 36 -7.96 -1.79 14.06
CA GLU A 36 -9.11 -1.36 14.86
C GLU A 36 -9.94 -2.55 15.37
N ASP A 37 -9.90 -3.69 14.66
CA ASP A 37 -10.56 -4.93 15.03
C ASP A 37 -9.86 -5.65 16.19
N ASP A 38 -8.52 -5.62 16.26
CA ASP A 38 -7.77 -6.23 17.37
C ASP A 38 -8.10 -5.56 18.71
N GLN A 39 -8.32 -4.25 18.68
CA GLN A 39 -8.66 -3.49 19.87
C GLN A 39 -10.07 -3.83 20.38
N LYS A 40 -10.99 -4.14 19.46
CA LYS A 40 -12.34 -4.60 19.77
C LYS A 40 -12.37 -6.01 20.39
N ILE A 41 -11.48 -6.88 19.92
CA ILE A 41 -11.30 -8.24 20.48
C ILE A 41 -10.68 -8.15 21.89
N LEU A 42 -9.74 -7.24 22.11
CA LEU A 42 -9.09 -7.03 23.42
C LEU A 42 -9.97 -6.34 24.46
N GLU A 43 -10.88 -5.46 24.03
CA GLU A 43 -11.78 -4.69 24.91
C GLU A 43 -13.03 -5.47 25.36
N GLY A 44 -13.18 -6.73 24.94
CA GLY A 44 -14.03 -7.71 25.64
C GLY A 44 -15.53 -7.40 25.61
N ASP A 45 -16.06 -6.88 24.51
CA ASP A 45 -17.50 -6.66 24.36
C ASP A 45 -18.05 -7.50 23.19
N ASN A 46 -18.47 -8.73 23.55
CA ASN A 46 -19.35 -9.68 22.82
C ASN A 46 -18.76 -10.97 22.21
N ASP A 47 -17.58 -11.45 22.59
CA ASP A 47 -17.05 -12.74 22.06
C ASP A 47 -16.94 -13.87 23.10
N ASP A 48 -17.28 -13.62 24.36
CA ASP A 48 -17.26 -14.65 25.43
C ASP A 48 -18.24 -15.80 25.13
N ASP A 49 -19.39 -15.52 24.51
CA ASP A 49 -20.39 -16.54 24.17
C ASP A 49 -19.94 -17.44 23.01
N GLU A 50 -19.23 -16.89 22.03
CA GLU A 50 -18.76 -17.63 20.85
C GLU A 50 -17.51 -18.46 21.19
N ILE A 51 -16.60 -17.90 21.99
CA ILE A 51 -15.43 -18.60 22.53
C ILE A 51 -15.86 -19.70 23.52
N SER A 52 -16.85 -19.45 24.37
CA SER A 52 -17.42 -20.48 25.26
C SER A 52 -18.10 -21.61 24.47
N GLN A 53 -18.77 -21.29 23.36
CA GLN A 53 -19.32 -22.32 22.46
C GLN A 53 -18.23 -23.17 21.81
N PHE A 54 -17.13 -22.56 21.38
CA PHE A 54 -15.98 -23.28 20.81
C PHE A 54 -15.30 -24.19 21.84
N GLN A 55 -15.07 -23.69 23.06
CA GLN A 55 -14.51 -24.48 24.18
C GLN A 55 -15.43 -25.62 24.61
N SER A 56 -16.75 -25.46 24.49
CA SER A 56 -17.71 -26.55 24.76
C SER A 56 -17.71 -27.66 23.72
N GLN A 57 -17.29 -27.36 22.49
CA GLN A 57 -17.26 -28.31 21.36
C GLN A 57 -15.93 -29.06 21.23
N PHE A 58 -14.86 -28.53 21.81
CA PHE A 58 -13.53 -29.13 21.78
C PHE A 58 -12.95 -29.17 23.20
N PRO A 59 -12.85 -30.36 23.82
CA PRO A 59 -12.25 -30.51 25.15
C PRO A 59 -10.80 -30.02 25.16
N ASP A 60 -10.45 -29.25 26.18
CA ASP A 60 -9.10 -28.70 26.33
C ASP A 60 -8.07 -29.83 26.54
N VAL A 61 -6.95 -29.76 25.82
CA VAL A 61 -5.96 -30.86 25.73
C VAL A 61 -4.98 -30.85 26.91
N ASN A 62 -5.03 -29.81 27.74
CA ASN A 62 -4.06 -29.55 28.80
C ASN A 62 -4.53 -29.96 30.22
N GLU A 63 -5.78 -30.42 30.38
CA GLU A 63 -6.27 -30.98 31.65
C GLU A 63 -6.31 -32.52 31.60
N PRO A 64 -5.89 -33.23 32.67
CA PRO A 64 -6.10 -34.67 32.76
C PRO A 64 -7.60 -34.95 32.91
N ALA A 65 -8.23 -35.32 31.79
CA ALA A 65 -9.64 -35.65 31.59
C ALA A 65 -10.41 -36.05 32.86
N ALA A 66 -11.14 -35.09 33.43
CA ALA A 66 -12.27 -35.40 34.30
C ALA A 66 -13.47 -35.79 33.42
N ALA A 67 -13.86 -37.05 33.50
CA ALA A 67 -14.93 -37.66 32.74
C ALA A 67 -16.25 -36.88 32.83
N ALA A 68 -16.62 -36.17 31.77
CA ALA A 68 -17.99 -35.74 31.52
C ALA A 68 -18.66 -36.79 30.63
N SER A 69 -19.60 -37.52 31.23
CA SER A 69 -20.42 -38.54 30.57
C SER A 69 -21.29 -37.91 29.48
N VAL A 70 -20.92 -38.10 28.22
CA VAL A 70 -21.86 -37.99 27.10
C VAL A 70 -22.64 -39.30 27.04
N GLU A 71 -23.95 -39.20 27.24
CA GLU A 71 -24.91 -40.29 27.09
C GLU A 71 -24.99 -40.67 25.60
N TYR A 72 -24.09 -41.54 25.16
CA TYR A 72 -24.34 -42.43 24.04
C TYR A 72 -24.72 -43.80 24.61
N GLY A 73 -25.85 -44.32 24.12
CA GLY A 73 -26.35 -45.64 24.45
C GLY A 73 -25.25 -46.70 24.36
N ALA A 74 -25.23 -47.54 25.38
CA ALA A 74 -24.25 -48.57 25.67
C ALA A 74 -23.87 -49.46 24.48
N ASP A 75 -22.57 -49.67 24.28
CA ASP A 75 -21.96 -50.98 24.57
C ASP A 75 -20.48 -50.79 24.95
N ASP A 76 -20.13 -51.33 26.11
CA ASP A 76 -18.81 -51.28 26.74
C ASP A 76 -17.98 -52.47 26.26
N THR A 77 -16.85 -52.22 25.60
CA THR A 77 -15.65 -53.03 25.85
C THR A 77 -14.38 -52.24 25.53
N SER A 78 -13.82 -51.62 26.56
CA SER A 78 -12.38 -51.69 26.91
C SER A 78 -11.42 -52.18 25.82
N ASN A 79 -10.60 -51.30 25.22
CA ASN A 79 -9.16 -51.57 25.12
C ASN A 79 -8.35 -50.29 24.83
N SER A 80 -7.61 -49.84 25.84
CA SER A 80 -6.38 -49.09 25.67
C SER A 80 -5.33 -50.02 25.07
N ASP A 81 -4.90 -49.80 23.83
CA ASP A 81 -3.60 -50.31 23.38
C ASP A 81 -3.08 -49.54 22.17
N ILE A 82 -1.83 -49.09 22.35
CA ILE A 82 -0.88 -48.66 21.34
C ILE A 82 -0.93 -49.63 20.15
N PHE A 83 -1.23 -49.12 18.96
CA PHE A 83 -0.94 -49.82 17.72
C PHE A 83 0.05 -49.01 16.88
N VAL A 84 1.30 -48.98 17.35
CA VAL A 84 2.45 -49.04 16.42
C VAL A 84 2.52 -50.48 15.93
N ALA A 85 1.71 -50.81 14.93
CA ALA A 85 1.91 -52.04 14.15
C ALA A 85 2.68 -51.67 12.88
N ASN A 86 4.00 -51.74 13.01
CA ASN A 86 4.88 -52.07 11.91
C ASN A 86 4.61 -53.53 11.51
N GLU A 87 3.55 -53.77 10.74
CA GLU A 87 3.38 -55.00 10.00
C GLU A 87 3.22 -54.67 8.52
N ALA A 88 4.26 -54.99 7.76
CA ALA A 88 4.19 -55.20 6.31
C ALA A 88 3.33 -56.43 5.99
N SER A 89 2.09 -56.44 6.46
CA SER A 89 1.05 -57.33 5.95
C SER A 89 0.68 -56.81 4.58
N GLU A 90 0.91 -57.60 3.54
CA GLU A 90 0.65 -57.25 2.14
C GLU A 90 -0.69 -56.53 2.03
N GLU A 91 -0.63 -55.23 1.71
CA GLU A 91 -1.82 -54.38 1.69
C GLU A 91 -2.89 -55.02 0.82
N SER A 92 -4.16 -54.99 1.26
CA SER A 92 -5.22 -55.63 0.49
C SER A 92 -5.31 -55.01 -0.92
N GLU A 93 -5.50 -55.85 -1.93
CA GLU A 93 -5.57 -55.43 -3.34
C GLU A 93 -6.53 -54.23 -3.60
N PRO A 94 -7.69 -54.13 -2.92
CA PRO A 94 -8.54 -52.93 -3.00
C PRO A 94 -7.87 -51.64 -2.50
N ILE A 95 -7.09 -51.70 -1.41
CA ILE A 95 -6.42 -50.55 -0.81
C ILE A 95 -5.29 -50.07 -1.73
N LYS A 96 -4.51 -51.00 -2.31
CA LYS A 96 -3.48 -50.65 -3.31
C LYS A 96 -4.07 -49.92 -4.52
N LYS A 97 -5.18 -50.42 -5.06
CA LYS A 97 -5.89 -49.79 -6.20
C LYS A 97 -6.46 -48.42 -5.85
N TRP A 98 -7.01 -48.28 -4.63
CA TRP A 98 -7.50 -46.99 -4.15
C TRP A 98 -6.37 -45.96 -3.99
N ARG A 99 -5.24 -46.35 -3.38
CA ARG A 99 -4.06 -45.47 -3.29
C ARG A 99 -3.54 -45.06 -4.65
N ALA A 100 -3.39 -46.00 -5.58
CA ALA A 100 -2.95 -45.69 -6.95
C ALA A 100 -3.89 -44.70 -7.66
N LYS A 101 -5.21 -44.84 -7.48
CA LYS A 101 -6.19 -43.90 -8.05
C LYS A 101 -6.11 -42.52 -7.40
N ARG A 102 -5.95 -42.46 -6.07
CA ARG A 102 -5.82 -41.20 -5.32
C ARG A 102 -4.53 -40.46 -5.66
N GLU A 103 -3.42 -41.19 -5.74
CA GLU A 103 -2.13 -40.64 -6.15
C GLU A 103 -2.21 -40.03 -7.54
N SER A 104 -2.85 -40.73 -8.49
CA SER A 104 -3.06 -40.20 -9.84
C SER A 104 -3.93 -38.94 -9.85
N GLU A 105 -4.99 -38.88 -9.03
CA GLU A 105 -5.84 -37.70 -8.92
C GLU A 105 -5.12 -36.52 -8.27
N ILE A 106 -4.27 -36.79 -7.27
CA ILE A 106 -3.44 -35.76 -6.63
C ILE A 106 -2.41 -35.23 -7.62
N ASP A 107 -1.70 -36.10 -8.34
CA ASP A 107 -0.72 -35.71 -9.36
C ASP A 107 -1.35 -34.87 -10.48
N GLU A 108 -2.56 -35.22 -10.94
CA GLU A 108 -3.32 -34.40 -11.90
C GLU A 108 -3.65 -33.00 -11.33
N LYS A 109 -4.10 -32.93 -10.07
CA LYS A 109 -4.43 -31.65 -9.41
C LYS A 109 -3.20 -30.81 -9.14
N ASP A 110 -2.09 -31.43 -8.76
CA ASP A 110 -0.81 -30.77 -8.53
C ASP A 110 -0.25 -30.19 -9.82
N LYS A 111 -0.37 -30.92 -10.95
CA LYS A 111 -0.02 -30.39 -12.28
C LYS A 111 -0.84 -29.17 -12.66
N ILE A 112 -2.16 -29.20 -12.44
CA ILE A 112 -3.03 -28.06 -12.71
C ILE A 112 -2.68 -26.87 -11.80
N SER A 113 -2.44 -27.11 -10.52
CA SER A 113 -2.03 -26.08 -9.56
C SER A 113 -0.69 -25.45 -9.94
N ALA A 114 0.29 -26.27 -10.30
CA ALA A 114 1.61 -25.82 -10.76
C ALA A 114 1.51 -24.98 -12.04
N ALA A 115 0.72 -25.42 -13.03
CA ALA A 115 0.49 -24.68 -14.26
C ALA A 115 -0.18 -23.33 -14.00
N ARG A 116 -1.20 -23.29 -13.12
CA ARG A 116 -1.86 -22.04 -12.71
C ARG A 116 -0.89 -21.10 -11.98
N HIS A 117 -0.05 -21.65 -11.12
CA HIS A 117 0.95 -20.85 -10.42
C HIS A 117 1.96 -20.24 -11.40
N GLU A 118 2.44 -21.02 -12.36
CA GLU A 118 3.34 -20.52 -13.40
C GLU A 118 2.67 -19.42 -14.25
N GLU A 119 1.41 -19.60 -14.65
CA GLU A 119 0.63 -18.58 -15.36
C GLU A 119 0.57 -17.28 -14.57
N ILE A 120 0.19 -17.32 -13.28
CA ILE A 120 0.14 -16.14 -12.41
C ILE A 120 1.51 -15.48 -12.28
N VAL A 121 2.59 -16.26 -12.15
CA VAL A 121 3.96 -15.72 -12.07
C VAL A 121 4.35 -15.04 -13.38
N THR A 122 4.00 -15.62 -14.53
CA THR A 122 4.28 -15.01 -15.84
C THR A 122 3.47 -13.74 -16.06
N GLU A 123 2.20 -13.73 -15.66
CA GLU A 123 1.34 -12.55 -15.70
C GLU A 123 1.90 -11.45 -14.80
N ALA A 124 2.26 -11.77 -13.56
CA ALA A 124 2.85 -10.82 -12.63
C ALA A 124 4.15 -10.22 -13.16
N ARG A 125 5.02 -11.02 -13.80
CA ARG A 125 6.23 -10.52 -14.48
C ARG A 125 5.87 -9.57 -15.62
N GLY A 126 4.91 -9.93 -16.46
CA GLY A 126 4.43 -9.08 -17.55
C GLY A 126 3.84 -7.76 -17.06
N LEU A 127 3.09 -7.77 -15.96
CA LEU A 127 2.54 -6.56 -15.34
C LEU A 127 3.63 -5.63 -14.78
N ILE A 128 4.70 -6.20 -14.22
CA ILE A 128 5.86 -5.43 -13.77
C ILE A 128 6.54 -4.75 -14.96
N ASP A 129 6.76 -5.47 -16.05
CA ASP A 129 7.38 -4.90 -17.26
C ASP A 129 6.50 -3.79 -17.87
N GLN A 130 5.18 -4.04 -17.99
CA GLN A 130 4.21 -3.04 -18.45
C GLN A 130 4.21 -1.79 -17.57
N PHE A 131 4.28 -1.94 -16.25
CA PHE A 131 4.34 -0.81 -15.32
C PHE A 131 5.57 0.06 -15.57
N TYR A 132 6.74 -0.53 -15.77
CA TYR A 132 7.97 0.22 -16.04
C TYR A 132 7.96 0.87 -17.42
N GLU A 133 7.42 0.19 -18.44
CA GLU A 133 7.24 0.78 -19.76
C GLU A 133 6.32 2.01 -19.71
N ASP A 134 5.16 1.87 -19.08
CA ASP A 134 4.19 2.95 -18.88
C ASP A 134 4.79 4.12 -18.08
N TYR A 135 5.51 3.82 -17.00
CA TYR A 135 6.15 4.83 -16.17
C TYR A 135 7.21 5.61 -16.96
N ASN A 136 8.08 4.89 -17.68
CA ASN A 136 9.13 5.51 -18.48
C ASN A 136 8.53 6.35 -19.61
N SER A 137 7.52 5.84 -20.32
CA SER A 137 6.79 6.60 -21.34
C SER A 137 6.16 7.87 -20.78
N LYS A 138 5.43 7.79 -19.66
CA LYS A 138 4.83 8.96 -18.99
C LYS A 138 5.89 9.95 -18.52
N LYS A 139 7.03 9.47 -18.01
CA LYS A 139 8.16 10.29 -17.59
C LYS A 139 8.77 11.02 -18.78
N GLU A 140 9.02 10.34 -19.89
CA GLU A 140 9.55 10.93 -21.12
C GLU A 140 8.61 11.99 -21.69
N VAL A 141 7.31 11.70 -21.76
CA VAL A 141 6.30 12.68 -22.19
C VAL A 141 6.34 13.93 -21.31
N LYS A 142 6.37 13.78 -19.97
CA LYS A 142 6.47 14.92 -19.05
C LYS A 142 7.77 15.71 -19.23
N ILE A 143 8.90 15.02 -19.38
CA ILE A 143 10.20 15.68 -19.60
C ILE A 143 10.18 16.47 -20.90
N ASN A 144 9.65 15.89 -21.98
CA ASN A 144 9.55 16.55 -23.27
C ASN A 144 8.60 17.76 -23.19
N GLN A 145 7.45 17.62 -22.53
CA GLN A 145 6.54 18.74 -22.29
C GLN A 145 7.25 19.88 -21.53
N VAL A 146 7.98 19.57 -20.46
CA VAL A 146 8.73 20.59 -19.69
C VAL A 146 9.81 21.25 -20.57
N LYS A 147 10.51 20.48 -21.40
CA LYS A 147 11.51 21.03 -22.34
C LYS A 147 10.88 21.94 -23.39
N ASP A 148 9.72 21.56 -23.93
CA ASP A 148 8.98 22.37 -24.92
C ASP A 148 8.45 23.66 -24.26
N GLU A 149 7.93 23.57 -23.04
CA GLU A 149 7.50 24.71 -22.24
C GLU A 149 8.67 25.64 -21.89
N GLU A 150 9.83 25.08 -21.53
CA GLU A 150 11.06 25.82 -21.27
C GLU A 150 11.52 26.55 -22.54
N ALA A 151 11.61 25.84 -23.68
CA ALA A 151 12.00 26.43 -24.95
C ALA A 151 11.03 27.54 -25.38
N ALA A 152 9.72 27.32 -25.22
CA ALA A 152 8.70 28.33 -25.50
C ALA A 152 8.80 29.53 -24.54
N PHE A 153 9.11 29.30 -23.27
CA PHE A 153 9.31 30.36 -22.29
C PHE A 153 10.57 31.19 -22.59
N ILE A 154 11.69 30.53 -22.91
CA ILE A 154 12.93 31.20 -23.32
C ILE A 154 12.70 32.01 -24.59
N SER A 155 12.02 31.45 -25.61
CA SER A 155 11.66 32.21 -26.81
C SER A 155 10.80 33.43 -26.48
N LYS A 156 9.73 33.26 -25.68
CA LYS A 156 8.88 34.38 -25.25
C LYS A 156 9.67 35.45 -24.49
N ARG A 157 10.60 35.04 -23.63
CA ARG A 157 11.48 35.94 -22.88
C ARG A 157 12.40 36.70 -23.84
N ASP A 158 13.07 36.01 -24.75
CA ASP A 158 14.02 36.60 -25.68
C ASP A 158 13.30 37.53 -26.67
N ASP A 159 12.13 37.14 -27.18
CA ASP A 159 11.28 37.98 -28.02
C ASP A 159 10.79 39.21 -27.23
N PHE A 160 10.44 39.05 -25.95
CA PHE A 160 10.09 40.17 -25.08
C PHE A 160 11.23 41.19 -24.91
N PHE A 161 12.49 40.75 -24.93
CA PHE A 161 13.66 41.64 -24.89
C PHE A 161 14.08 42.20 -26.26
N LYS A 162 13.87 41.45 -27.35
CA LYS A 162 14.22 41.85 -28.72
C LYS A 162 13.24 42.86 -29.32
N ASN A 163 11.98 42.82 -28.92
CA ASN A 163 11.01 43.77 -29.43
C ASN A 163 11.40 45.20 -29.00
N ASP A 164 11.34 46.17 -29.92
CA ASP A 164 11.66 47.60 -29.71
C ASP A 164 10.70 48.34 -28.73
N LEU A 165 10.05 47.62 -27.82
CA LEU A 165 9.18 48.20 -26.80
C LEU A 165 10.01 48.90 -25.71
N SER A 166 9.57 50.10 -25.36
CA SER A 166 10.09 50.88 -24.23
C SER A 166 10.06 50.06 -22.93
N ILE A 167 10.97 50.34 -22.00
CA ILE A 167 10.98 49.75 -20.65
C ILE A 167 9.60 49.87 -19.98
N TRP A 168 8.91 50.99 -20.21
CA TRP A 168 7.57 51.21 -19.68
C TRP A 168 6.54 50.25 -20.26
N ASP A 169 6.57 49.99 -21.57
CA ASP A 169 5.68 49.01 -22.21
C ASP A 169 5.95 47.58 -21.71
N ARG A 170 7.22 47.24 -21.49
CA ARG A 170 7.63 45.97 -20.88
C ARG A 170 7.07 45.85 -19.45
N SER A 171 7.21 46.88 -18.62
CA SER A 171 6.68 46.88 -17.25
C SER A 171 5.15 46.74 -17.21
N ILE A 172 4.43 47.40 -18.12
CA ILE A 172 2.97 47.31 -18.22
C ILE A 172 2.53 45.89 -18.59
N LYS A 173 3.25 45.23 -19.51
CA LYS A 173 3.00 43.83 -19.88
C LYS A 173 3.28 42.87 -18.71
N LEU A 174 4.36 43.06 -17.95
CA LEU A 174 4.69 42.21 -16.79
C LEU A 174 3.70 42.35 -15.63
N ILE A 175 3.23 43.58 -15.39
CA ILE A 175 2.22 43.89 -14.36
C ILE A 175 0.80 43.54 -14.87
N ASP A 176 0.68 43.14 -16.14
CA ASP A 176 -0.56 42.84 -16.86
C ASP A 176 -1.61 43.95 -16.68
N LEU A 177 -1.13 45.19 -16.69
CA LEU A 177 -1.88 46.37 -16.24
C LEU A 177 -2.90 46.79 -17.30
N LYS A 178 -4.12 46.27 -17.19
CA LYS A 178 -5.26 46.64 -18.05
C LYS A 178 -6.00 47.85 -17.49
N LYS A 179 -6.72 48.61 -18.32
CA LYS A 179 -7.55 49.75 -17.87
C LYS A 179 -8.57 49.35 -16.80
N THR A 180 -9.01 48.10 -16.80
CA THR A 180 -9.97 47.52 -15.83
C THR A 180 -9.32 46.84 -14.61
N SER A 181 -7.99 46.76 -14.53
CA SER A 181 -7.31 46.18 -13.36
C SER A 181 -7.63 46.98 -12.09
N GLY A 182 -7.82 46.29 -10.96
CA GLY A 182 -8.04 46.93 -9.67
C GLY A 182 -6.87 47.84 -9.31
N SER A 183 -7.16 49.08 -8.91
CA SER A 183 -6.13 50.06 -8.54
C SER A 183 -5.80 50.07 -7.05
N THR A 184 -6.56 49.35 -6.24
CA THR A 184 -6.32 49.24 -4.80
C THR A 184 -5.65 47.92 -4.53
N ASP A 185 -4.45 47.98 -3.95
CA ASP A 185 -3.71 46.81 -3.49
C ASP A 185 -3.10 47.15 -2.13
N ASN A 186 -3.33 46.27 -1.14
CA ASN A 186 -2.90 46.46 0.25
C ASN A 186 -3.29 47.83 0.86
N GLY A 187 -4.52 48.29 0.59
CA GLY A 187 -5.05 49.56 1.12
C GLY A 187 -4.43 50.84 0.55
N ARG A 188 -3.53 50.73 -0.44
CA ARG A 188 -2.99 51.89 -1.17
C ARG A 188 -3.71 52.06 -2.49
N ASP A 189 -4.14 53.28 -2.77
CA ASP A 189 -4.70 53.65 -4.06
C ASP A 189 -3.57 53.92 -5.07
N LYS A 190 -3.42 53.03 -6.05
CA LYS A 190 -2.47 53.11 -7.16
C LYS A 190 -3.09 53.66 -8.44
N THR A 191 -4.29 54.27 -8.40
CA THR A 191 -4.98 54.83 -9.59
C THR A 191 -4.11 55.81 -10.34
N LYS A 192 -3.53 56.79 -9.65
CA LYS A 192 -2.65 57.79 -10.27
C LYS A 192 -1.38 57.17 -10.87
N PHE A 193 -0.82 56.16 -10.21
CA PHE A 193 0.37 55.45 -10.69
C PHE A 193 0.06 54.66 -11.97
N LYS A 194 -1.10 53.99 -12.02
CA LYS A 194 -1.59 53.30 -13.20
C LYS A 194 -1.85 54.24 -14.37
N GLU A 195 -2.50 55.38 -14.12
CA GLU A 195 -2.70 56.42 -15.15
C GLU A 195 -1.38 56.94 -15.69
N LEU A 196 -0.40 57.18 -14.79
CA LEU A 196 0.94 57.59 -15.18
C LEU A 196 1.59 56.53 -16.07
N LEU A 197 1.66 55.27 -15.64
CA LEU A 197 2.24 54.18 -16.45
C LEU A 197 1.57 54.04 -17.82
N LEU A 198 0.23 54.05 -17.86
CA LEU A 198 -0.52 54.01 -19.12
C LEU A 198 -0.23 55.22 -20.02
N SER A 199 0.07 56.38 -19.44
CA SER A 199 0.46 57.58 -20.19
C SER A 199 1.90 57.54 -20.70
N LEU A 200 2.79 56.75 -20.09
CA LEU A 200 4.17 56.52 -20.54
C LEU A 200 4.27 55.41 -21.59
N LYS A 201 3.22 54.61 -21.76
CA LYS A 201 3.10 53.58 -22.80
C LYS A 201 3.39 54.16 -24.19
N GLY A 202 4.32 53.56 -24.93
CA GLY A 202 4.69 53.96 -26.30
C GLY A 202 5.43 55.30 -26.45
N LYS A 203 5.78 56.00 -25.36
CA LYS A 203 6.58 57.24 -25.44
C LYS A 203 8.07 56.90 -25.42
N ALA A 204 8.73 57.01 -26.57
CA ALA A 204 10.17 56.78 -26.71
C ALA A 204 11.03 57.87 -26.04
N ASP A 205 10.53 59.11 -25.97
CA ASP A 205 11.22 60.24 -25.33
C ASP A 205 11.04 60.31 -23.81
N ALA A 206 10.30 59.35 -23.23
CA ALA A 206 10.10 59.33 -21.78
C ALA A 206 11.43 58.98 -21.07
N PRO A 207 11.72 59.59 -19.91
CA PRO A 207 12.94 59.29 -19.17
C PRO A 207 13.00 57.80 -18.84
N GLY A 208 14.14 57.17 -19.14
CA GLY A 208 14.36 55.74 -18.95
C GLY A 208 13.67 54.81 -19.96
N ALA A 209 13.04 55.34 -21.03
CA ALA A 209 12.40 54.52 -22.06
C ALA A 209 13.39 53.76 -22.96
N ALA A 210 14.53 54.37 -23.27
CA ALA A 210 15.53 53.85 -24.21
C ALA A 210 16.43 52.73 -23.65
N GLY A 211 16.31 52.38 -22.37
CA GLY A 211 17.25 51.47 -21.73
C GLY A 211 18.61 52.09 -21.43
N TYR A 212 19.36 51.44 -20.55
CA TYR A 212 20.80 51.65 -20.36
C TYR A 212 21.55 50.57 -21.15
#